data_AF-A0ABD0XAV1-F1
#
_entry.id   AF-A0ABD0XAV1-F1
#
_cell.length_a   1.000
_cell.length_b   1.000
_cell.length_c   1.000
_cell.angle_alpha   90.00
_cell.angle_beta   90.00
_cell.angle_gamma   90.00
#
_symmetry.space_group_name_H-M   'P 1'
#
loop_
_entity.id
_entity.type
_entity.pdbx_description
1 polymer ?
#
loop_
_entity_poly.entity_id
_entity_poly.type
_entity_poly.pdbx_seq_one_letter_code
_entity_poly.pdbx_strand_id
1 'polypeptide(L)'
;MQVFRSMEDLQVSEEVIESSAEGQATEDLRITSLPLPARQLTPPPTYSIIFDNLDFFMHTHHQSTLCSNSSIHWVHHMAVQDRIPTHHLDNSRPLTDLMHYDLGTSLPGPETQMHMRREFIVLGSRILTRYLDVFKPFSKVGVPHMPHQYSEEMAQPSTDYTLGLIFKNENKSTELIDVLRHIQNK
;
A
#
# COMPACT_ATOMS: atom_id res chain seq x y z
N MET A 1 -26.85 -34.51 -11.87
CA MET A 1 -27.99 -33.59 -12.08
C MET A 1 -27.53 -32.22 -11.60
N GLN A 2 -27.60 -31.21 -12.46
CA GLN A 2 -27.40 -29.78 -12.14
C GLN A 2 -28.23 -29.40 -10.90
N VAL A 3 -27.95 -28.34 -10.14
CA VAL A 3 -28.07 -26.95 -10.57
C VAL A 3 -27.37 -26.04 -9.55
N PHE A 4 -26.49 -25.16 -10.08
CA PHE A 4 -25.99 -23.95 -9.43
C PHE A 4 -27.17 -23.07 -8.98
N ARG A 5 -27.21 -22.64 -7.72
CA ARG A 5 -28.10 -21.55 -7.31
C ARG A 5 -27.48 -20.21 -7.71
N SER A 6 -28.20 -19.49 -8.56
CA SER A 6 -27.90 -18.15 -9.07
C SER A 6 -28.05 -17.08 -7.98
N MET A 7 -27.29 -15.99 -8.12
CA MET A 7 -27.20 -14.82 -7.24
C MET A 7 -28.38 -13.84 -7.41
N GLU A 8 -29.62 -14.32 -7.39
CA GLU A 8 -30.81 -13.48 -7.64
C GLU A 8 -31.82 -13.41 -6.48
N ASP A 9 -31.58 -14.10 -5.36
CA ASP A 9 -32.57 -14.24 -4.27
C ASP A 9 -32.31 -13.35 -3.02
N LEU A 10 -31.68 -12.18 -3.16
CA LEU A 10 -31.52 -11.25 -2.03
C LEU A 10 -31.79 -9.78 -2.41
N GLN A 11 -33.01 -9.53 -2.89
CA GLN A 11 -33.69 -8.26 -2.68
C GLN A 11 -35.05 -8.55 -2.08
N VAL A 12 -35.50 -7.66 -1.19
CA VAL A 12 -36.79 -7.61 -0.47
C VAL A 12 -36.68 -8.00 1.01
N SER A 13 -36.38 -6.99 1.84
CA SER A 13 -37.03 -6.78 3.14
C SER A 13 -36.60 -5.43 3.72
N GLU A 14 -37.16 -4.35 3.19
CA GLU A 14 -37.17 -3.06 3.89
C GLU A 14 -38.52 -2.40 3.62
N GLU A 15 -39.47 -2.62 4.53
CA GLU A 15 -40.56 -1.69 4.79
C GLU A 15 -41.20 -2.00 6.14
N VAL A 16 -41.79 -0.96 6.73
CA VAL A 16 -42.58 -0.89 7.96
C VAL A 16 -41.77 -0.65 9.25
N ILE A 17 -41.70 0.61 9.69
CA ILE A 17 -42.52 1.16 10.79
C ILE A 17 -42.39 2.70 10.74
N GLU A 18 -43.45 3.38 10.32
CA GLU A 18 -43.68 4.79 10.59
C GLU A 18 -45.14 4.95 11.03
N SER A 19 -45.38 5.31 12.30
CA SER A 19 -46.49 6.19 12.68
C SER A 19 -46.37 6.70 14.12
N SER A 20 -46.45 8.03 14.23
CA SER A 20 -47.14 8.82 15.25
C SER A 20 -46.62 8.88 16.69
N ALA A 21 -46.14 10.07 17.09
CA ALA A 21 -46.81 10.88 18.13
C ALA A 21 -46.18 12.30 18.23
N GLU A 22 -47.04 13.31 18.12
CA GLU A 22 -46.76 14.71 18.48
C GLU A 22 -46.71 14.89 20.01
N GLY A 23 -45.88 15.81 20.47
CA GLY A 23 -45.86 16.26 21.86
C GLY A 23 -44.84 17.37 22.09
N GLN A 24 -45.29 18.63 22.06
CA GLN A 24 -44.53 19.80 22.46
C GLN A 24 -44.28 19.80 23.98
N ALA A 25 -43.01 19.91 24.37
CA ALA A 25 -42.60 20.49 25.65
C ALA A 25 -41.24 21.17 25.45
N THR A 26 -41.27 22.49 25.36
CA THR A 26 -40.09 23.35 25.39
C THR A 26 -39.50 23.35 26.80
N GLU A 27 -38.39 22.64 27.00
CA GLU A 27 -37.48 22.88 28.11
C GLU A 27 -36.07 23.15 27.55
N ASP A 28 -35.62 24.38 27.80
CA ASP A 28 -34.31 24.91 27.43
C ASP A 28 -33.20 24.20 28.22
N LEU A 29 -32.75 23.04 27.72
CA LEU A 29 -31.48 22.46 28.14
C LEU A 29 -30.34 23.19 27.42
N ARG A 30 -29.81 24.23 28.07
CA ARG A 30 -28.50 24.82 27.73
C ARG A 30 -27.43 23.73 27.87
N ILE A 31 -27.18 23.01 26.79
CA ILE A 31 -25.95 22.25 26.63
C ILE A 31 -24.82 23.28 26.55
N THR A 32 -24.17 23.51 27.67
CA THR A 32 -22.93 24.28 27.72
C THR A 32 -21.89 23.44 26.99
N SER A 33 -21.64 23.76 25.72
CA SER A 33 -20.58 23.12 24.95
C SER A 33 -19.25 23.45 25.60
N LEU A 34 -18.69 22.47 26.31
CA LEU A 34 -17.26 22.47 26.63
C LEU A 34 -16.51 22.68 25.30
N PRO A 35 -15.57 23.63 25.23
CA PRO A 35 -14.77 23.79 24.02
C PRO A 35 -14.02 22.48 23.81
N LEU A 36 -14.36 21.78 22.73
CA LEU A 36 -13.52 20.69 22.24
C LEU A 36 -12.10 21.27 22.14
N PRO A 37 -11.08 20.60 22.71
CA PRO A 37 -9.70 21.05 22.57
C PRO A 37 -9.45 21.24 21.08
N ALA A 38 -8.88 22.39 20.71
CA ALA A 38 -8.65 22.76 19.31
C ALA A 38 -8.08 21.55 18.58
N ARG A 39 -8.92 20.93 17.75
CA ARG A 39 -8.54 19.76 16.96
C ARG A 39 -7.46 20.27 16.02
N GLN A 40 -6.20 20.06 16.38
CA GLN A 40 -5.12 20.17 15.41
C GLN A 40 -5.56 19.26 14.27
N LEU A 41 -5.88 19.86 13.13
CA LEU A 41 -6.36 19.14 11.96
C LEU A 41 -5.14 18.41 11.40
N THR A 42 -4.74 17.33 12.06
CA THR A 42 -3.71 16.44 11.53
C THR A 42 -4.25 16.00 10.17
N PRO A 43 -3.53 16.28 9.08
CA PRO A 43 -3.96 15.85 7.76
C PRO A 43 -4.21 14.34 7.78
N PRO A 44 -5.19 13.86 7.00
CA PRO A 44 -5.52 12.44 6.97
C PRO A 44 -4.28 11.62 6.59
N PRO A 45 -4.15 10.38 7.10
CA PRO A 45 -3.08 9.49 6.69
C PRO A 45 -3.04 9.33 5.17
N THR A 46 -1.83 9.27 4.62
CA THR A 46 -1.61 8.95 3.21
C THR A 46 -1.39 7.45 3.04
N TYR A 47 -1.67 6.95 1.84
CA TYR A 47 -1.60 5.54 1.52
C TYR A 47 -0.89 5.33 0.19
N SER A 48 -0.03 4.32 0.17
CA SER A 48 0.57 3.79 -1.04
C SER A 48 -0.24 2.59 -1.53
N ILE A 49 -0.70 2.64 -2.78
CA ILE A 49 -1.40 1.51 -3.41
C ILE A 49 -0.35 0.54 -3.97
N ILE A 50 -0.39 -0.70 -3.51
CA ILE A 50 0.52 -1.77 -3.92
C ILE A 50 -0.26 -2.81 -4.71
N PHE A 51 0.37 -3.30 -5.78
CA PHE A 51 -0.12 -4.42 -6.58
C PHE A 51 0.75 -5.64 -6.34
N ASP A 52 0.09 -6.79 -6.24
CA ASP A 52 0.71 -8.09 -6.21
C ASP A 52 0.01 -9.03 -7.18
N ASN A 53 0.76 -10.00 -7.71
CA ASN A 53 0.25 -10.98 -8.65
C ASN A 53 -0.23 -12.22 -7.89
N LEU A 54 -1.44 -12.65 -8.20
CA LEU A 54 -2.04 -13.83 -7.64
C LEU A 54 -2.27 -14.84 -8.77
N ASP A 55 -1.24 -15.65 -8.97
CA ASP A 55 -1.15 -16.61 -10.07
C ASP A 55 -1.40 -18.04 -9.58
N PHE A 56 -2.24 -18.78 -10.30
CA PHE A 56 -2.48 -20.19 -10.05
C PHE A 56 -2.32 -21.00 -11.33
N PHE A 57 -1.60 -22.11 -11.22
CA PHE A 57 -1.56 -23.10 -12.26
C PHE A 57 -2.43 -24.30 -11.88
N MET A 58 -3.51 -24.52 -12.62
CA MET A 58 -4.41 -25.64 -12.42
C MET A 58 -4.09 -26.75 -13.43
N HIS A 59 -3.63 -27.88 -12.91
CA HIS A 59 -3.40 -29.09 -13.69
C HIS A 59 -4.70 -29.88 -13.89
N THR A 60 -5.00 -30.26 -15.14
CA THR A 60 -6.06 -31.22 -15.41
C THR A 60 -5.54 -32.64 -15.24
N HIS A 61 -6.30 -33.48 -14.51
CA HIS A 61 -5.95 -34.89 -14.30
C HIS A 61 -5.84 -35.68 -15.61
N HIS A 62 -6.73 -35.37 -16.57
CA HIS A 62 -6.70 -35.94 -17.90
C HIS A 62 -6.77 -34.81 -18.93
N GLN A 63 -5.65 -34.57 -19.61
CA GLN A 63 -5.58 -33.53 -20.62
C GLN A 63 -6.31 -34.00 -21.88
N SER A 64 -7.29 -33.21 -22.33
CA SER A 64 -8.03 -33.43 -23.57
C SER A 64 -8.14 -32.12 -24.34
N THR A 65 -8.70 -32.16 -25.55
CA THR A 65 -8.99 -30.96 -26.34
C THR A 65 -9.97 -30.00 -25.64
N LEU A 66 -10.82 -30.53 -24.75
CA LEU A 66 -11.81 -29.76 -24.00
C LEU A 66 -11.32 -29.34 -22.60
N CYS A 67 -10.32 -30.05 -22.06
CA CYS A 67 -9.80 -29.83 -20.71
C CYS A 67 -8.27 -29.75 -20.75
N SER A 68 -7.74 -28.54 -20.83
CA SER A 68 -6.31 -28.28 -20.72
C SER A 68 -5.94 -27.77 -19.34
N ASN A 69 -4.65 -27.84 -19.01
CA ASN A 69 -4.10 -27.06 -17.92
C ASN A 69 -4.45 -25.58 -18.16
N SER A 70 -4.70 -24.86 -17.07
CA SER A 70 -5.02 -23.44 -17.14
C SER A 70 -4.15 -22.67 -16.15
N SER A 71 -3.70 -21.50 -16.60
CA SER A 71 -3.01 -20.53 -15.76
C SER A 71 -3.96 -19.37 -15.53
N ILE A 72 -4.28 -19.14 -14.26
CA ILE A 72 -5.14 -18.05 -13.81
C ILE A 72 -4.22 -16.96 -13.28
N HIS A 73 -4.42 -15.73 -13.77
CA HIS A 73 -3.64 -14.56 -13.41
C HIS A 73 -4.59 -13.48 -12.93
N TRP A 74 -4.52 -13.15 -11.64
CA TRP A 74 -5.32 -12.11 -11.01
C TRP A 74 -4.42 -11.08 -10.34
N VAL A 75 -4.90 -9.84 -10.25
CA VAL A 75 -4.19 -8.76 -9.55
C VAL A 75 -4.80 -8.58 -8.17
N HIS A 76 -4.00 -8.75 -7.13
CA HIS A 76 -4.33 -8.33 -5.78
C HIS A 76 -3.84 -6.90 -5.56
N HIS A 77 -4.68 -6.06 -4.96
CA HIS A 77 -4.30 -4.69 -4.62
C HIS A 77 -4.66 -4.36 -3.19
N MET A 78 -3.77 -3.61 -2.54
CA MET A 78 -3.89 -3.22 -1.15
C MET A 78 -3.40 -1.80 -0.94
N ALA A 79 -4.02 -1.09 0.01
CA ALA A 79 -3.57 0.21 0.47
C ALA A 79 -2.68 0.01 1.71
N VAL A 80 -1.43 0.44 1.64
CA VAL A 80 -0.53 0.45 2.78
C VAL A 80 -0.44 1.87 3.31
N GLN A 81 -0.71 2.05 4.60
CA GLN A 81 -0.63 3.36 5.23
C GLN A 81 0.84 3.82 5.29
N ASP A 82 1.09 5.05 4.82
CA ASP A 82 2.41 5.64 4.88
C ASP A 82 2.78 5.93 6.34
N ARG A 83 3.99 5.51 6.73
CA ARG A 83 4.46 5.68 8.13
C ARG A 83 4.94 7.09 8.41
N ILE A 84 5.45 7.76 7.39
CA ILE A 84 6.02 9.10 7.48
C ILE A 84 5.17 10.02 6.61
N PRO A 85 4.41 10.96 7.20
CA PRO A 85 3.60 11.88 6.42
C PRO A 85 4.49 12.82 5.60
N THR A 86 4.23 12.89 4.31
CA THR A 86 5.00 13.72 3.36
C THR A 86 4.39 15.10 3.12
N HIS A 87 3.36 15.50 3.90
CA HIS A 87 2.67 16.78 3.74
C HIS A 87 3.57 18.02 3.86
N HIS A 88 4.74 17.87 4.49
CA HIS A 88 5.74 18.92 4.63
C HIS A 88 6.59 19.11 3.36
N LEU A 89 6.51 18.19 2.39
CA LEU A 89 7.22 18.27 1.12
C LEU A 89 6.38 19.03 0.09
N ASP A 90 7.03 19.88 -0.69
CA ASP A 90 6.38 20.61 -1.78
C ASP A 90 6.04 19.65 -2.94
N ASN A 91 4.76 19.63 -3.34
CA ASN A 91 4.26 18.90 -4.50
C ASN A 91 3.42 19.80 -5.42
N SER A 92 3.62 21.12 -5.35
CA SER A 92 2.83 22.10 -6.11
C SER A 92 3.14 22.13 -7.59
N ARG A 93 4.38 21.79 -7.98
CA ARG A 93 4.85 21.84 -9.36
C ARG A 93 5.95 20.80 -9.64
N PRO A 94 6.07 20.34 -10.90
CA PRO A 94 7.22 19.56 -11.33
C PRO A 94 8.54 20.32 -11.10
N LEU A 95 9.60 19.62 -10.70
CA LEU A 95 10.92 20.23 -10.47
C LEU A 95 11.55 20.79 -11.75
N THR A 96 11.36 20.12 -12.89
CA THR A 96 11.95 20.48 -14.18
C THR A 96 11.06 19.95 -15.31
N ASP A 97 11.07 20.63 -16.45
CA ASP A 97 10.42 20.15 -17.67
C ASP A 97 11.15 18.93 -18.23
N LEU A 98 10.40 17.86 -18.55
CA LEU A 98 10.95 16.61 -19.09
C LEU A 98 11.75 16.81 -20.37
N MET A 99 11.36 17.76 -21.23
CA MET A 99 12.09 18.03 -22.47
C MET A 99 13.48 18.65 -22.24
N HIS A 100 13.68 19.26 -21.07
CA HIS A 100 14.92 19.92 -20.66
C HIS A 100 15.64 19.14 -19.55
N TYR A 101 15.14 17.97 -19.18
CA TYR A 101 15.68 17.16 -18.11
C TYR A 101 16.91 16.39 -18.59
N ASP A 102 18.05 16.64 -17.97
CA ASP A 102 19.25 15.82 -18.17
C ASP A 102 19.23 14.62 -17.23
N LEU A 103 19.20 13.42 -17.80
CA LEU A 103 19.27 12.14 -17.07
C LEU A 103 20.55 12.03 -16.22
N GLY A 104 21.63 12.70 -16.61
CA GLY A 104 22.86 12.78 -15.82
C GLY A 104 22.65 13.38 -14.43
N THR A 105 21.65 14.26 -14.26
CA THR A 105 21.30 14.85 -12.96
C THR A 105 20.59 13.86 -12.03
N SER A 106 19.98 12.79 -12.56
CA SER A 106 19.40 11.70 -11.76
C SER A 106 20.48 10.77 -11.20
N LEU A 107 21.65 10.74 -11.84
CA LEU A 107 22.73 9.84 -11.42
C LEU A 107 23.36 10.37 -10.12
N PRO A 108 23.83 9.47 -9.24
CA PRO A 108 24.54 9.88 -8.04
C PRO A 108 25.74 10.75 -8.40
N GLY A 109 25.70 12.03 -8.03
CA GLY A 109 26.85 12.93 -8.13
C GLY A 109 27.97 12.54 -7.16
N PRO A 110 29.15 13.20 -7.23
CA PRO A 110 30.29 12.87 -6.39
C PRO A 110 29.99 12.85 -4.88
N GLU A 111 29.20 13.80 -4.39
CA GLU A 111 28.77 13.87 -2.98
C GLU A 111 27.87 12.69 -2.61
N THR A 112 26.88 12.38 -3.44
CA THR A 112 25.99 11.23 -3.25
C THR A 112 26.78 9.93 -3.28
N GLN A 113 27.75 9.79 -4.19
CA GLN A 113 28.63 8.62 -4.27
C GLN A 113 29.50 8.49 -3.01
N MET A 114 29.99 9.60 -2.45
CA MET A 114 30.73 9.59 -1.19
C MET A 114 29.86 9.08 -0.04
N HIS A 115 28.61 9.55 0.04
CA HIS A 115 27.65 9.07 1.03
C HIS A 115 27.34 7.58 0.85
N MET A 116 27.03 7.15 -0.39
CA MET A 116 26.81 5.74 -0.73
C MET A 116 28.00 4.86 -0.35
N ARG A 117 29.24 5.32 -0.61
CA ARG A 117 30.45 4.59 -0.24
C ARG A 117 30.54 4.40 1.27
N ARG A 118 30.20 5.40 2.07
CA ARG A 118 30.19 5.30 3.54
C ARG A 118 29.22 4.23 4.02
N GLU A 119 27.99 4.23 3.48
CA GLU A 119 26.98 3.23 3.84
C GLU A 119 27.40 1.82 3.37
N PHE A 120 27.99 1.69 2.18
CA PHE A 120 28.51 0.42 1.68
C PHE A 120 29.65 -0.14 2.53
N ILE A 121 30.52 0.70 3.09
CA ILE A 121 31.56 0.23 4.03
C ILE A 121 30.90 -0.41 5.26
N VAL A 122 29.82 0.18 5.79
CA VAL A 122 29.07 -0.39 6.91
C VAL A 122 28.47 -1.74 6.51
N LEU A 123 27.78 -1.83 5.37
CA LEU A 123 27.20 -3.08 4.88
C LEU A 123 28.26 -4.17 4.64
N GLY A 124 29.37 -3.81 3.97
CA GLY A 124 30.50 -4.70 3.74
C GLY A 124 31.10 -5.21 5.03
N SER A 125 31.29 -4.34 6.03
CA SER A 125 31.80 -4.75 7.35
C SER A 125 30.87 -5.77 8.05
N ARG A 126 29.54 -5.63 7.92
CA ARG A 126 28.58 -6.60 8.46
C ARG A 126 28.70 -7.95 7.77
N ILE A 127 28.85 -7.96 6.46
CA ILE A 127 29.00 -9.20 5.68
C ILE A 127 30.31 -9.90 6.10
N LEU A 128 31.43 -9.19 6.12
CA LEU A 128 32.73 -9.75 6.49
C LEU A 128 32.71 -10.34 7.90
N THR A 129 32.19 -9.59 8.88
CA THR A 129 32.14 -10.04 10.29
C THR A 129 31.14 -11.17 10.53
N ARG A 130 30.09 -11.31 9.69
CA ARG A 130 29.11 -12.40 9.78
C ARG A 130 29.61 -13.71 9.18
N TYR A 131 30.30 -13.65 8.04
CA TYR A 131 30.62 -14.85 7.26
C TYR A 131 32.09 -15.30 7.35
N LEU A 132 33.03 -14.43 7.72
CA LEU A 132 34.45 -14.78 7.80
C LEU A 132 34.89 -14.89 9.27
N ASP A 133 35.36 -16.08 9.66
CA ASP A 133 35.76 -16.38 11.04
C ASP A 133 36.84 -15.44 11.58
N VAL A 134 37.80 -15.06 10.72
CA VAL A 134 38.88 -14.13 11.06
C VAL A 134 38.34 -12.76 11.50
N PHE A 135 37.19 -12.35 10.96
CA PHE A 135 36.58 -11.05 11.26
C PHE A 135 35.47 -11.11 12.32
N LYS A 136 35.03 -12.29 12.77
CA LYS A 136 34.01 -12.44 13.83
C LYS A 136 34.30 -11.65 15.12
N PRO A 137 35.56 -11.53 15.60
CA PRO A 137 35.84 -10.73 16.81
C PRO A 137 35.42 -9.25 16.67
N PHE A 138 35.38 -8.71 15.45
CA PHE A 138 35.00 -7.33 15.18
C PHE A 138 33.48 -7.12 15.03
N SER A 139 32.67 -8.18 15.11
CA SER A 139 31.20 -8.09 15.00
C SER A 139 30.58 -7.15 16.03
N LYS A 140 31.17 -7.03 17.22
CA LYS A 140 30.70 -6.12 18.28
C LYS A 140 31.01 -4.64 18.03
N VAL A 141 31.97 -4.34 17.15
CA VAL A 141 32.37 -2.97 16.79
C VAL A 141 31.59 -2.46 15.59
N GLY A 142 31.11 -3.37 14.73
CA GLY A 142 30.30 -3.01 13.57
C GLY A 142 28.98 -2.35 13.97
N VAL A 143 28.59 -1.30 13.23
CA VAL A 143 27.29 -0.63 13.40
C VAL A 143 26.18 -1.60 12.95
N PRO A 144 25.26 -2.05 13.82
CA PRO A 144 24.25 -3.05 13.47
C PRO A 144 23.10 -2.49 12.62
N HIS A 145 22.71 -1.23 12.86
CA HIS A 145 21.68 -0.52 12.12
C HIS A 145 22.20 0.86 11.69
N MET A 146 22.00 1.26 10.43
CA MET A 146 22.43 2.58 9.94
C MET A 146 21.41 3.61 10.45
N PRO A 147 21.81 4.59 11.28
CA PRO A 147 20.86 5.52 11.88
C PRO A 147 20.27 6.42 10.80
N HIS A 148 18.94 6.54 10.78
CA HIS A 148 18.25 7.53 9.95
C HIS A 148 17.17 8.22 10.77
N GLN A 149 16.74 9.40 10.32
CA GLN A 149 15.83 10.27 11.07
C GLN A 149 14.48 9.63 11.43
N TYR A 150 14.07 8.59 10.70
CA TYR A 150 12.79 7.90 10.87
C TYR A 150 12.94 6.43 11.32
N SER A 151 14.03 6.09 12.02
CA SER A 151 14.30 4.69 12.40
C SER A 151 13.24 4.10 13.32
N GLU A 152 12.65 4.91 14.21
CA GLU A 152 11.65 4.43 15.16
C GLU A 152 10.30 4.15 14.49
N GLU A 153 9.88 5.02 13.59
CA GLU A 153 8.66 4.89 12.79
C GLU A 153 8.77 3.74 11.79
N MET A 154 9.93 3.59 11.15
CA MET A 154 10.21 2.51 10.21
C MET A 154 10.45 1.14 10.90
N ALA A 155 10.62 1.10 12.22
CA ALA A 155 10.69 -0.15 12.96
C ALA A 155 9.32 -0.78 13.27
N GLN A 156 8.23 0.00 13.19
CA GLN A 156 6.88 -0.48 13.49
C GLN A 156 6.35 -1.48 12.46
N PRO A 157 5.36 -2.32 12.78
CA PRO A 157 4.66 -3.12 11.77
C PRO A 157 3.89 -2.22 10.79
N SER A 158 3.80 -2.64 9.52
CA SER A 158 2.98 -1.94 8.53
C SER A 158 1.49 -2.13 8.82
N THR A 159 0.68 -1.12 8.49
CA THR A 159 -0.78 -1.24 8.49
C THR A 159 -1.26 -1.26 7.05
N ASP A 160 -1.82 -2.39 6.64
CA ASP A 160 -2.30 -2.66 5.29
C ASP A 160 -3.79 -2.97 5.26
N TYR A 161 -4.43 -2.54 4.18
CA TYR A 161 -5.86 -2.70 3.95
C TYR A 161 -6.06 -3.35 2.59
N THR A 162 -6.61 -4.57 2.59
CA THR A 162 -6.96 -5.26 1.35
C THR A 162 -8.09 -4.52 0.63
N LEU A 163 -7.83 -4.10 -0.62
CA LEU A 163 -8.82 -3.45 -1.47
C LEU A 163 -9.54 -4.44 -2.38
N GLY A 164 -8.96 -5.63 -2.56
CA GLY A 164 -9.60 -6.80 -3.18
C GLY A 164 -8.81 -7.38 -4.35
N LEU A 165 -9.47 -8.28 -5.08
CA LEU A 165 -8.94 -8.95 -6.26
C LEU A 165 -9.56 -8.37 -7.52
N ILE A 166 -8.74 -8.16 -8.55
CA ILE A 166 -9.16 -7.81 -9.90
C ILE A 166 -8.87 -9.02 -10.78
N PHE A 167 -9.94 -9.61 -11.32
CA PHE A 167 -9.88 -10.82 -12.14
C PHE A 167 -9.45 -10.51 -13.58
N LYS A 168 -8.26 -9.90 -13.69
CA LYS A 168 -7.65 -9.46 -14.94
C LYS A 168 -6.17 -9.82 -14.90
N ASN A 169 -5.64 -10.20 -16.05
CA ASN A 169 -4.26 -10.61 -16.27
C ASN A 169 -3.41 -9.38 -16.62
N GLU A 170 -2.48 -9.04 -15.73
CA GLU A 170 -1.54 -7.93 -15.86
C GLU A 170 -0.59 -8.07 -17.05
N ASN A 171 -0.31 -9.30 -17.51
CA ASN A 171 0.56 -9.54 -18.66
C ASN A 171 -0.09 -9.13 -19.99
N LYS A 172 -1.42 -8.92 -20.00
CA LYS A 172 -2.14 -8.42 -21.17
C LYS A 172 -2.37 -6.93 -21.02
N SER A 173 -1.78 -6.14 -21.92
CA SER A 173 -1.86 -4.67 -21.90
C SER A 173 -3.28 -4.11 -21.81
N THR A 174 -4.24 -4.72 -22.50
CA THR A 174 -5.66 -4.32 -22.46
C THR A 174 -6.28 -4.52 -21.07
N GLU A 175 -5.99 -5.65 -20.44
CA GLU A 175 -6.50 -6.01 -19.12
C GLU A 175 -5.80 -5.19 -18.02
N LEU A 176 -4.52 -4.85 -18.21
CA LEU A 176 -3.79 -3.92 -17.34
C LEU A 176 -4.37 -2.49 -17.39
N ILE A 177 -4.68 -1.96 -18.58
CA ILE A 177 -5.33 -0.63 -18.71
C ILE A 177 -6.64 -0.62 -17.93
N ASP A 178 -7.40 -1.70 -18.02
CA ASP A 178 -8.64 -1.85 -17.28
C ASP A 178 -8.44 -1.92 -15.76
N VAL A 179 -7.39 -2.61 -15.29
CA VAL A 179 -6.98 -2.61 -13.87
C VAL A 179 -6.72 -1.18 -13.40
N LEU A 180 -5.89 -0.42 -14.13
CA LEU A 180 -5.56 0.97 -13.78
C LEU A 180 -6.79 1.88 -13.74
N ARG A 181 -7.70 1.73 -14.71
CA ARG A 181 -8.98 2.47 -14.73
C ARG A 181 -9.90 2.10 -13.57
N HIS A 182 -9.93 0.83 -13.18
CA HIS A 182 -10.74 0.39 -12.03
C HIS A 182 -10.32 1.09 -10.75
N ILE A 183 -9.02 1.30 -10.57
CA ILE A 183 -8.44 1.92 -9.38
C ILE A 183 -8.62 3.43 -9.41
N GLN A 184 -8.46 4.07 -10.56
CA GLN A 184 -8.61 5.52 -10.69
C GLN A 184 -10.05 6.01 -10.44
N ASN A 185 -11.05 5.19 -10.73
CA ASN A 185 -12.46 5.56 -10.63
C ASN A 185 -13.12 5.20 -9.27
N LYS A 186 -12.37 4.59 -8.35
CA LYS A 186 -12.83 4.25 -6.99
C LYS A 186 -12.29 5.25 -5.98
#